data_AF-W7T6Y8-F1
#
_entry.id   AF-W7T6Y8-F1
#
_cell.length_a   1.000
_cell.length_b   1.000
_cell.length_c   1.000
_cell.angle_alpha   90.00
_cell.angle_beta   90.00
_cell.angle_gamma   90.00
#
_symmetry.space_group_name_H-M   'P 1'
#
loop_
_entity.id
_entity.type
_entity.pdbx_description
1 polymer ?
#
loop_
_entity_poly.entity_id
_entity_poly.type
_entity_poly.pdbx_seq_one_letter_code
_entity_poly.pdbx_strand_id
1 'polypeptide(L)'
;MRTRIVVAAAAVAALLVIGGAVYLFSPPRQIAGTSVPVAGPPIIGGATYVTPSGSAPPSTTTTAPGTSSSSSASKPHSTANIAPPPPAAPPPAAPPQNASPNASGPITFYGAADNDPPGSREIAFPNVMHGQAGGAGTFDDPLTFAAQQGRFSPGTKIYVPDVRRYFILEDICASCSGPHIDLWAGSANDRGIVRCEDSLTREGSRPYQLNPPAGLAVSPGDLYQNGRCFRG
;
A
#
# COMPACT_ATOMS: atom_id res chain seq x y z
N MET A 1 -65.34 -28.55 -40.30
CA MET A 1 -65.70 -27.35 -39.52
C MET A 1 -64.93 -27.37 -38.20
N ARG A 2 -64.37 -26.22 -37.83
CA ARG A 2 -63.53 -25.96 -36.63
C ARG A 2 -64.27 -26.35 -35.35
N THR A 3 -63.57 -26.70 -34.26
CA THR A 3 -63.67 -26.05 -32.92
C THR A 3 -62.83 -26.76 -31.83
N ARG A 4 -61.74 -26.06 -31.46
CA ARG A 4 -61.15 -25.76 -30.13
C ARG A 4 -60.68 -26.86 -29.16
N ILE A 5 -59.36 -26.81 -28.93
CA ILE A 5 -58.61 -27.29 -27.76
C ILE A 5 -58.99 -26.46 -26.53
N VAL A 6 -59.32 -27.13 -25.42
CA VAL A 6 -59.33 -26.56 -24.06
C VAL A 6 -58.44 -27.46 -23.21
N VAL A 7 -57.24 -26.98 -22.86
CA VAL A 7 -56.40 -27.61 -21.84
C VAL A 7 -56.77 -26.98 -20.51
N ALA A 8 -57.46 -27.73 -19.67
CA ALA A 8 -57.72 -27.38 -18.28
C ALA A 8 -56.45 -27.61 -17.46
N ALA A 9 -56.02 -26.60 -16.70
CA ALA A 9 -54.98 -26.72 -15.70
C ALA A 9 -55.51 -27.53 -14.50
N ALA A 10 -54.90 -28.68 -14.24
CA ALA A 10 -55.17 -29.47 -13.04
C ALA A 10 -54.16 -29.10 -11.94
N ALA A 11 -54.69 -28.71 -10.79
CA ALA A 11 -53.99 -28.36 -9.57
C ALA A 11 -53.40 -29.58 -8.86
N VAL A 12 -52.28 -29.39 -8.15
CA VAL A 12 -52.01 -30.09 -6.89
C VAL A 12 -51.31 -29.14 -5.93
N ALA A 13 -52.05 -28.66 -4.94
CA ALA A 13 -51.51 -28.15 -3.70
C ALA A 13 -51.18 -29.34 -2.80
N ALA A 14 -49.97 -29.41 -2.27
CA ALA A 14 -49.60 -30.32 -1.18
C ALA A 14 -48.94 -29.50 -0.07
N LEU A 15 -49.71 -29.31 1.00
CA LEU A 15 -49.25 -28.85 2.31
C LEU A 15 -48.64 -30.04 3.05
N LEU A 16 -47.38 -29.92 3.49
CA LEU A 16 -46.88 -30.66 4.65
C LEU A 16 -46.14 -29.70 5.58
N VAL A 17 -46.70 -29.60 6.78
CA VAL A 17 -46.18 -28.92 7.96
C VAL A 17 -45.29 -29.94 8.72
N ILE A 18 -44.37 -29.40 9.54
CA ILE A 18 -43.72 -29.99 10.73
C ILE A 18 -42.24 -30.38 10.56
N GLY A 19 -41.39 -29.72 11.35
CA GLY A 19 -39.98 -30.03 11.60
C GLY A 19 -39.14 -28.76 11.59
N GLY A 20 -39.14 -27.91 12.61
CA GLY A 20 -38.62 -28.26 13.93
C GLY A 20 -37.12 -27.99 13.95
N ALA A 21 -36.74 -26.79 14.41
CA ALA A 21 -35.37 -26.34 14.55
C ALA A 21 -34.53 -27.33 15.37
N VAL A 22 -33.45 -27.85 14.78
CA VAL A 22 -32.31 -28.40 15.53
C VAL A 22 -31.07 -27.66 15.06
N TYR A 23 -30.87 -26.49 15.67
CA TYR A 23 -29.56 -25.87 15.79
C TYR A 23 -28.67 -26.87 16.54
N LEU A 24 -27.83 -27.62 15.83
CA LEU A 24 -26.77 -28.38 16.45
C LEU A 24 -25.72 -27.38 16.94
N PHE A 25 -25.84 -26.98 18.19
CA PHE A 25 -24.73 -26.45 18.98
C PHE A 25 -23.67 -27.53 19.09
N SER A 26 -22.65 -27.48 18.25
CA SER A 26 -21.37 -28.13 18.54
C SER A 26 -20.68 -27.36 19.68
N PRO A 27 -20.39 -27.95 20.84
CA PRO A 27 -19.52 -27.30 21.81
C PRO A 27 -18.08 -27.27 21.27
N PRO A 28 -17.33 -26.17 21.43
CA PRO A 28 -15.90 -26.19 21.15
C PRO A 28 -15.22 -27.15 22.12
N ARG A 29 -14.49 -28.13 21.58
CA ARG A 29 -13.52 -28.91 22.36
C ARG A 29 -12.50 -27.93 22.93
N GLN A 30 -12.54 -27.71 24.24
CA GLN A 30 -11.43 -27.08 24.94
C GLN A 30 -10.22 -28.02 24.86
N ILE A 31 -9.26 -27.65 24.02
CA ILE A 31 -7.92 -28.21 24.09
C ILE A 31 -7.26 -27.53 25.28
N ALA A 32 -6.94 -28.30 26.31
CA ALA A 32 -6.16 -27.83 27.45
C ALA A 32 -4.81 -27.31 26.94
N GLY A 33 -4.70 -25.98 26.86
CA GLY A 33 -3.44 -25.30 26.59
C GLY A 33 -2.59 -25.32 27.84
N THR A 34 -1.53 -26.10 27.82
CA THR A 34 -0.44 -26.03 28.79
C THR A 34 0.22 -24.65 28.62
N SER A 35 -0.04 -23.74 29.56
CA SER A 35 0.63 -22.44 29.61
C SER A 35 2.07 -22.64 30.03
N VAL A 36 2.99 -22.45 29.08
CA VAL A 36 4.42 -22.30 29.37
C VAL A 36 4.67 -20.83 29.69
N PRO A 37 5.16 -20.48 30.89
CA PRO A 37 5.57 -19.10 31.16
C PRO A 37 6.85 -18.81 30.38
N VAL A 38 6.76 -17.94 29.37
CA VAL A 38 7.93 -17.32 28.76
C VAL A 38 8.40 -16.22 29.71
N ALA A 39 9.54 -16.46 30.36
CA ALA A 39 10.28 -15.44 31.07
C ALA A 39 10.78 -14.39 30.06
N GLY A 40 10.30 -13.16 30.20
CA GLY A 40 10.83 -12.02 29.44
C GLY A 40 12.24 -11.65 29.92
N PRO A 41 13.14 -11.20 29.03
CA PRO A 41 14.46 -10.70 29.42
C PRO A 41 14.35 -9.35 30.15
N PRO A 42 15.34 -9.01 31.01
CA PRO A 42 15.31 -7.79 31.80
C PRO A 42 15.48 -6.54 30.94
N ILE A 43 14.61 -5.55 31.16
CA ILE A 43 14.75 -4.18 30.65
C ILE A 43 15.93 -3.53 31.38
N ILE A 44 17.03 -3.27 30.67
CA ILE A 44 18.16 -2.48 31.16
C ILE A 44 18.12 -1.12 30.48
N GLY A 45 18.14 -0.06 31.31
CA GLY A 45 18.71 1.23 30.94
C GLY A 45 17.76 2.26 30.35
N GLY A 46 17.14 3.06 31.22
CA GLY A 46 16.57 4.35 30.85
C GLY A 46 17.70 5.30 30.43
N ALA A 47 17.75 5.60 29.14
CA ALA A 47 18.52 6.71 28.60
C ALA A 47 17.69 8.00 28.73
N THR A 48 18.28 8.99 29.38
CA THR A 48 17.78 10.34 29.52
C THR A 48 17.66 11.02 28.16
N TYR A 49 16.45 11.48 27.81
CA TYR A 49 16.25 12.36 26.66
C TYR A 49 16.80 13.75 26.99
N VAL A 50 17.95 14.09 26.41
CA VAL A 50 18.42 15.47 26.31
C VAL A 50 17.69 16.12 25.14
N THR A 51 16.85 17.10 25.43
CA THR A 51 16.22 17.99 24.46
C THR A 51 17.24 19.00 23.93
N PRO A 52 17.39 19.20 22.61
CA PRO A 52 17.98 20.41 22.08
C PRO A 52 16.87 21.41 21.72
N SER A 53 16.93 22.55 22.39
CA SER A 53 16.19 23.78 22.08
C SER A 53 16.62 24.32 20.72
N GLY A 54 15.73 24.27 19.73
CA GLY A 54 15.93 24.88 18.41
C GLY A 54 15.66 26.38 18.47
N SER A 55 16.72 27.20 18.49
CA SER A 55 16.63 28.63 18.24
C SER A 55 16.75 28.91 16.74
N ALA A 56 15.72 29.51 16.17
CA ALA A 56 15.73 30.08 14.82
C ALA A 56 16.61 31.34 14.74
N PRO A 57 17.22 31.65 13.59
CA PRO A 57 17.66 33.01 13.30
C PRO A 57 16.72 33.70 12.29
N PRO A 58 16.54 35.04 12.40
CA PRO A 58 15.70 35.80 11.48
C PRO A 58 16.46 36.28 10.24
N SER A 59 15.72 36.45 9.15
CA SER A 59 16.14 37.13 7.93
C SER A 59 16.34 38.63 8.16
N THR A 60 17.40 39.22 7.59
CA THR A 60 17.44 40.66 7.26
C THR A 60 18.24 40.92 5.98
N THR A 61 17.84 42.00 5.32
CA THR A 61 18.10 42.37 3.93
C THR A 61 19.03 43.60 3.86
N THR A 62 19.78 43.69 2.76
CA THR A 62 20.20 44.91 2.03
C THR A 62 21.40 45.77 2.49
N THR A 63 22.21 46.09 1.46
CA THR A 63 22.93 47.36 1.13
C THR A 63 24.38 47.58 1.61
N ALA A 64 25.28 47.64 0.62
CA ALA A 64 26.55 48.41 0.64
C ALA A 64 26.24 49.92 0.43
N PRO A 65 27.14 50.92 0.66
CA PRO A 65 28.47 51.01 0.01
C PRO A 65 29.61 51.72 0.80
N GLY A 66 30.85 51.60 0.29
CA GLY A 66 31.77 52.75 0.17
C GLY A 66 33.04 52.81 1.04
N THR A 67 34.19 52.70 0.34
CA THR A 67 35.42 53.52 0.44
C THR A 67 36.62 53.05 1.27
N SER A 68 37.66 52.70 0.51
CA SER A 68 39.13 52.79 0.64
C SER A 68 39.81 53.12 1.97
N SER A 69 40.85 52.33 2.31
CA SER A 69 42.15 52.82 2.78
C SER A 69 43.24 51.76 2.61
N SER A 70 44.34 52.17 1.98
CA SER A 70 45.56 51.40 1.73
C SER A 70 46.43 51.32 3.00
N SER A 71 47.09 50.18 3.25
CA SER A 71 48.35 50.09 4.01
C SER A 71 49.05 48.76 3.76
N SER A 72 50.37 48.84 3.62
CA SER A 72 51.28 47.87 3.03
C SER A 72 51.66 46.69 3.93
N ALA A 73 51.83 45.53 3.27
CA ALA A 73 52.84 44.49 3.45
C ALA A 73 53.08 43.85 4.84
N SER A 74 52.70 42.57 4.95
CA SER A 74 53.58 41.50 5.43
C SER A 74 53.09 40.16 4.88
N LYS A 75 53.99 39.39 4.25
CA LYS A 75 53.72 38.10 3.59
C LYS A 75 53.94 36.95 4.58
N PRO A 76 52.91 36.14 4.91
CA PRO A 76 53.11 34.74 5.24
C PRO A 76 52.65 33.85 4.08
N HIS A 77 53.34 32.72 3.91
CA HIS A 77 52.99 31.69 2.93
C HIS A 77 51.54 31.19 3.18
N SER A 78 50.64 31.53 2.25
CA SER A 78 49.29 30.97 2.22
C SER A 78 49.36 29.61 1.55
N THR A 79 49.23 28.53 2.31
CA THR A 79 48.77 27.25 1.76
C THR A 79 47.37 27.50 1.19
N ALA A 80 47.23 27.47 -0.13
CA ALA A 80 45.94 27.59 -0.78
C ALA A 80 45.05 26.45 -0.30
N ASN A 81 44.05 26.79 0.51
CA ASN A 81 42.99 25.87 0.90
C ASN A 81 42.12 25.67 -0.35
N ILE A 82 42.42 24.66 -1.16
CA ILE A 82 41.62 24.32 -2.34
C ILE A 82 40.29 23.80 -1.81
N ALA A 83 39.23 24.59 -1.98
CA ALA A 83 37.88 24.16 -1.65
C ALA A 83 37.57 22.85 -2.43
N PRO A 84 37.00 21.83 -1.77
CA PRO A 84 36.61 20.61 -2.47
C PRO A 84 35.63 20.95 -3.60
N PRO A 85 35.73 20.26 -4.76
CA PRO A 85 34.82 20.51 -5.86
C PRO A 85 33.37 20.27 -5.41
N PRO A 86 32.40 21.05 -5.92
CA PRO A 86 31.00 20.84 -5.61
C PRO A 86 30.58 19.40 -5.96
N PRO A 87 29.64 18.81 -5.21
CA PRO A 87 29.11 17.47 -5.51
C PRO A 87 28.66 17.41 -6.97
N ALA A 88 29.04 16.33 -7.66
CA ALA A 88 28.57 16.08 -9.02
C ALA A 88 27.04 16.15 -9.06
N ALA A 89 26.50 16.86 -10.05
CA ALA A 89 25.06 16.90 -10.28
C ALA A 89 24.52 15.47 -10.41
N PRO A 90 23.34 15.16 -9.84
CA PRO A 90 22.74 13.84 -10.01
C PRO A 90 22.57 13.53 -11.50
N PRO A 91 22.76 12.26 -11.92
CA PRO A 91 22.61 11.88 -13.31
C PRO A 91 21.20 12.26 -13.83
N PRO A 92 21.06 12.59 -15.13
CA PRO A 92 19.77 12.88 -15.73
C PRO A 92 18.79 11.73 -15.45
N ALA A 93 17.55 12.06 -15.12
CA ALA A 93 16.49 11.07 -14.97
C ALA A 93 16.42 10.21 -16.25
N ALA A 94 16.37 8.89 -16.08
CA ALA A 94 16.23 7.97 -17.20
C ALA A 94 14.98 8.34 -18.03
N PRO A 95 14.99 8.11 -19.36
CA PRO A 95 13.81 8.33 -20.19
C PRO A 95 12.60 7.57 -19.61
N PRO A 96 11.39 8.14 -19.68
CA PRO A 96 10.19 7.46 -19.19
C PRO A 96 10.07 6.09 -19.88
N GLN A 97 9.99 5.04 -19.07
CA GLN A 97 9.82 3.68 -19.54
C GLN A 97 8.33 3.44 -19.83
N ASN A 98 8.04 2.64 -20.85
CA ASN A 98 6.67 2.20 -21.13
C ASN A 98 6.37 0.94 -20.33
N ALA A 99 5.17 0.86 -19.76
CA ALA A 99 4.71 -0.36 -19.11
C ALA A 99 4.48 -1.44 -20.19
N SER A 100 5.03 -2.62 -19.96
CA SER A 100 4.86 -3.78 -20.84
C SER A 100 4.32 -4.94 -19.99
N PRO A 101 2.99 -5.06 -19.87
CA PRO A 101 2.39 -6.14 -19.09
C PRO A 101 2.84 -7.52 -19.58
N ASN A 102 3.15 -8.39 -18.63
CA ASN A 102 3.60 -9.76 -18.86
C ASN A 102 2.78 -10.77 -18.02
N ALA A 103 1.73 -10.30 -17.34
CA ALA A 103 0.80 -11.10 -16.56
C ALA A 103 -0.60 -10.46 -16.58
N SER A 104 -1.61 -11.25 -16.21
CA SER A 104 -2.98 -10.78 -16.08
C SER A 104 -3.75 -11.62 -15.07
N GLY A 105 -4.73 -11.02 -14.40
CA GLY A 105 -5.65 -11.70 -13.49
C GLY A 105 -6.76 -10.78 -13.01
N PRO A 106 -7.76 -11.30 -12.27
CA PRO A 106 -8.71 -10.45 -11.55
C PRO A 106 -7.96 -9.48 -10.63
N ILE A 107 -8.41 -8.23 -10.59
CA ILE A 107 -7.85 -7.20 -9.73
C ILE A 107 -8.99 -6.57 -8.94
N THR A 108 -8.96 -6.77 -7.63
CA THR A 108 -9.80 -6.08 -6.64
C THR A 108 -8.94 -5.07 -5.86
N PHE A 109 -9.60 -4.37 -4.94
CA PHE A 109 -8.96 -3.41 -4.05
C PHE A 109 -9.48 -3.62 -2.65
N TYR A 110 -8.61 -3.41 -1.67
CA TYR A 110 -8.90 -3.44 -0.24
C TYR A 110 -8.24 -2.24 0.43
N GLY A 111 -8.68 -1.89 1.62
CA GLY A 111 -8.16 -0.77 2.37
C GLY A 111 -8.25 -1.04 3.86
N ALA A 112 -7.92 -0.04 4.68
CA ALA A 112 -7.97 -0.24 6.12
C ALA A 112 -9.38 -0.62 6.61
N ALA A 113 -10.43 -0.12 5.96
CA ALA A 113 -11.82 -0.38 6.36
C ALA A 113 -12.21 -1.87 6.34
N ASP A 114 -11.71 -2.62 5.37
CA ASP A 114 -12.05 -4.03 5.13
C ASP A 114 -10.84 -4.98 5.22
N ASN A 115 -9.68 -4.47 5.69
CA ASN A 115 -8.53 -5.29 6.05
C ASN A 115 -8.88 -6.32 7.12
N ASP A 116 -8.03 -7.33 7.33
CA ASP A 116 -8.15 -8.28 8.44
C ASP A 116 -6.96 -8.15 9.41
N PRO A 117 -7.15 -7.60 10.63
CA PRO A 117 -8.41 -7.13 11.23
C PRO A 117 -8.97 -5.84 10.60
N PRO A 118 -10.31 -5.63 10.60
CA PRO A 118 -10.91 -4.40 10.07
C PRO A 118 -10.48 -3.15 10.82
N GLY A 119 -10.25 -2.08 10.06
CA GLY A 119 -9.75 -0.80 10.55
C GLY A 119 -8.22 -0.73 10.67
N SER A 120 -7.51 -1.83 10.40
CA SER A 120 -6.06 -1.93 10.57
C SER A 120 -5.29 -1.68 9.26
N ARG A 121 -3.97 -1.63 9.39
CA ARG A 121 -3.01 -1.69 8.26
C ARG A 121 -2.06 -2.86 8.45
N GLU A 122 -2.48 -3.88 9.20
CA GLU A 122 -1.67 -5.07 9.44
C GLU A 122 -1.47 -5.83 8.14
N ILE A 123 -0.31 -6.47 8.00
CA ILE A 123 0.10 -7.20 6.80
C ILE A 123 0.78 -8.51 7.19
N ALA A 124 0.66 -9.53 6.35
CA ALA A 124 1.23 -10.84 6.60
C ALA A 124 2.78 -10.85 6.65
N PHE A 125 3.46 -9.91 5.98
CA PHE A 125 4.92 -9.88 5.85
C PHE A 125 5.54 -8.52 6.25
N PRO A 126 5.50 -8.13 7.54
CA PRO A 126 5.88 -6.78 8.01
C PRO A 126 7.39 -6.49 8.01
N ASN A 127 8.23 -7.40 7.50
CA ASN A 127 9.69 -7.27 7.48
C ASN A 127 10.26 -7.30 6.04
N VAL A 128 9.42 -7.12 5.03
CA VAL A 128 9.83 -7.07 3.62
C VAL A 128 10.31 -5.67 3.26
N MET A 129 9.41 -4.68 3.32
CA MET A 129 9.74 -3.28 3.07
C MET A 129 9.01 -2.35 4.05
N HIS A 130 7.72 -2.59 4.27
CA HIS A 130 6.89 -1.86 5.22
C HIS A 130 6.54 -2.72 6.43
N GLY A 131 6.32 -2.06 7.58
CA GLY A 131 5.75 -2.69 8.77
C GLY A 131 4.21 -2.77 8.76
N GLN A 132 3.56 -2.07 7.82
CA GLN A 132 2.12 -1.94 7.67
C GLN A 132 1.76 -1.68 6.21
N ALA A 133 0.54 -2.01 5.79
CA ALA A 133 0.05 -1.79 4.43
C ALA A 133 0.14 -0.32 4.04
N GLY A 134 0.66 -0.02 2.86
CA GLY A 134 0.75 1.35 2.34
C GLY A 134 1.95 1.54 1.43
N GLY A 135 2.41 2.79 1.36
CA GLY A 135 3.53 3.24 0.53
C GLY A 135 3.17 4.49 -0.27
N ALA A 136 4.05 4.93 -1.17
CA ALA A 136 3.79 6.07 -2.06
C ALA A 136 3.36 5.65 -3.48
N GLY A 137 3.32 4.35 -3.79
CA GLY A 137 3.02 3.82 -5.12
C GLY A 137 4.12 4.04 -6.16
N THR A 138 5.32 4.42 -5.71
CA THR A 138 6.52 4.62 -6.54
C THR A 138 7.35 3.34 -6.63
N PHE A 139 8.37 3.30 -7.49
CA PHE A 139 9.21 2.09 -7.59
C PHE A 139 10.00 1.80 -6.29
N ASP A 140 10.47 2.85 -5.62
CA ASP A 140 11.27 2.75 -4.40
C ASP A 140 10.41 2.60 -3.15
N ASP A 141 9.19 3.12 -3.20
CA ASP A 141 8.17 3.05 -2.15
C ASP A 141 6.81 2.63 -2.78
N PRO A 142 6.68 1.35 -3.19
CA PRO A 142 5.48 0.79 -3.82
C PRO A 142 4.34 0.61 -2.82
N LEU A 143 3.09 0.59 -3.27
CA LEU A 143 1.96 0.26 -2.40
C LEU A 143 1.94 -1.24 -2.07
N THR A 144 1.42 -1.63 -0.92
CA THR A 144 1.20 -3.05 -0.63
C THR A 144 0.16 -3.66 -1.58
N PHE A 145 0.37 -4.91 -2.01
CA PHE A 145 -0.70 -5.76 -2.53
C PHE A 145 -0.75 -7.10 -1.80
N ALA A 146 -1.92 -7.72 -1.84
CA ALA A 146 -2.19 -9.03 -1.30
C ALA A 146 -2.48 -10.02 -2.44
N ALA A 147 -2.17 -11.29 -2.19
CA ALA A 147 -2.48 -12.38 -3.11
C ALA A 147 -2.69 -13.68 -2.34
N GLN A 148 -3.12 -14.73 -3.05
CA GLN A 148 -3.17 -16.07 -2.47
C GLN A 148 -1.78 -16.46 -1.91
N GLN A 149 -1.75 -17.09 -0.73
CA GLN A 149 -0.52 -17.58 -0.14
C GLN A 149 0.25 -18.50 -1.07
N GLY A 150 1.56 -18.26 -1.18
CA GLY A 150 2.48 -19.02 -2.04
C GLY A 150 2.39 -18.67 -3.53
N ARG A 151 1.47 -17.78 -3.95
CA ARG A 151 1.33 -17.39 -5.37
C ARG A 151 2.52 -16.59 -5.89
N PHE A 152 3.04 -15.69 -5.06
CA PHE A 152 4.24 -14.90 -5.30
C PHE A 152 5.13 -14.96 -4.05
N SER A 153 6.43 -14.73 -4.23
CA SER A 153 7.34 -14.56 -3.09
C SER A 153 7.11 -13.18 -2.46
N PRO A 154 7.08 -13.06 -1.10
CA PRO A 154 7.06 -11.76 -0.45
C PRO A 154 8.17 -10.86 -1.00
N GLY A 155 7.85 -9.58 -1.25
CA GLY A 155 8.74 -8.62 -1.89
C GLY A 155 8.68 -8.59 -3.42
N THR A 156 7.87 -9.45 -4.06
CA THR A 156 7.62 -9.36 -5.51
C THR A 156 7.03 -7.99 -5.83
N LYS A 157 7.67 -7.24 -6.73
CA LYS A 157 7.13 -5.96 -7.22
C LYS A 157 6.31 -6.16 -8.48
N ILE A 158 5.20 -5.44 -8.56
CA ILE A 158 4.35 -5.36 -9.75
C ILE A 158 4.11 -3.90 -10.11
N TYR A 159 3.72 -3.65 -11.35
CA TYR A 159 3.19 -2.36 -11.78
C TYR A 159 1.84 -2.58 -12.46
N VAL A 160 0.85 -1.79 -12.07
CA VAL A 160 -0.52 -1.90 -12.59
C VAL A 160 -0.82 -0.66 -13.44
N PRO A 161 -0.84 -0.77 -14.79
CA PRO A 161 -0.83 0.39 -15.67
C PRO A 161 -2.06 1.29 -15.58
N ASP A 162 -3.23 0.75 -15.28
CA ASP A 162 -4.45 1.54 -15.24
C ASP A 162 -4.52 2.47 -14.02
N VAL A 163 -3.95 2.07 -12.88
CA VAL A 163 -3.82 2.92 -11.68
C VAL A 163 -2.47 3.62 -11.56
N ARG A 164 -1.55 3.36 -12.50
CA ARG A 164 -0.22 3.98 -12.61
C ARG A 164 0.56 3.99 -11.30
N ARG A 165 0.66 2.81 -10.68
CA ARG A 165 1.33 2.61 -9.40
C ARG A 165 2.12 1.30 -9.42
N TYR A 166 3.22 1.32 -8.68
CA TYR A 166 3.93 0.12 -8.29
C TYR A 166 3.32 -0.45 -7.02
N PHE A 167 3.33 -1.78 -6.93
CA PHE A 167 2.94 -2.50 -5.74
C PHE A 167 3.97 -3.56 -5.36
N ILE A 168 4.00 -3.96 -4.09
CA ILE A 168 4.87 -4.99 -3.53
C ILE A 168 4.06 -6.02 -2.73
N LEU A 169 4.39 -7.31 -2.86
CA LEU A 169 3.68 -8.35 -2.11
C LEU A 169 4.15 -8.31 -0.66
N GLU A 170 3.28 -7.85 0.22
CA GLU A 170 3.53 -7.86 1.67
C GLU A 170 2.36 -8.42 2.47
N ASP A 171 1.27 -8.78 1.81
CA ASP A 171 0.08 -9.28 2.47
C ASP A 171 -0.55 -10.50 1.79
N ILE A 172 -1.48 -11.16 2.49
CA ILE A 172 -2.20 -12.35 2.02
C ILE A 172 -3.69 -12.06 1.92
N CYS A 173 -4.24 -12.39 0.75
CA CYS A 173 -5.68 -12.33 0.50
C CYS A 173 -6.25 -13.75 0.58
N ALA A 174 -7.04 -14.04 1.62
CA ALA A 174 -7.58 -15.37 1.88
C ALA A 174 -8.64 -15.82 0.86
N SER A 175 -9.38 -14.87 0.27
CA SER A 175 -10.39 -15.11 -0.77
C SER A 175 -9.81 -15.16 -2.18
N CYS A 176 -8.58 -14.68 -2.38
CA CYS A 176 -7.92 -14.68 -3.67
C CYS A 176 -7.50 -16.09 -4.08
N SER A 177 -7.65 -16.39 -5.37
CA SER A 177 -7.19 -17.66 -5.94
C SER A 177 -6.56 -17.49 -7.31
N GLY A 178 -5.58 -18.33 -7.63
CA GLY A 178 -4.91 -18.33 -8.93
C GLY A 178 -4.21 -16.98 -9.23
N PRO A 179 -4.56 -16.28 -10.33
CA PRO A 179 -3.90 -15.02 -10.70
C PRO A 179 -4.52 -13.76 -10.05
N HIS A 180 -5.53 -13.91 -9.18
CA HIS A 180 -6.19 -12.79 -8.50
C HIS A 180 -5.23 -12.08 -7.53
N ILE A 181 -5.17 -10.75 -7.64
CA ILE A 181 -4.46 -9.86 -6.73
C ILE A 181 -5.42 -8.81 -6.15
N ASP A 182 -5.13 -8.39 -4.93
CA ASP A 182 -5.90 -7.38 -4.21
C ASP A 182 -4.99 -6.20 -3.87
N LEU A 183 -5.35 -4.99 -4.31
CA LEU A 183 -4.45 -3.84 -4.28
C LEU A 183 -4.83 -2.87 -3.15
N TRP A 184 -3.84 -2.44 -2.36
CA TRP A 184 -4.08 -1.48 -1.28
C TRP A 184 -4.61 -0.15 -1.82
N ALA A 185 -5.78 0.25 -1.35
CA ALA A 185 -6.48 1.45 -1.74
C ALA A 185 -6.18 2.64 -0.82
N GLY A 186 -5.97 2.40 0.47
CA GLY A 186 -5.59 3.45 1.41
C GLY A 186 -5.94 3.17 2.86
N SER A 187 -5.48 4.05 3.75
CA SER A 187 -5.63 3.88 5.21
C SER A 187 -6.93 4.43 5.81
N ALA A 188 -7.88 4.87 4.99
CA ALA A 188 -9.13 5.43 5.50
C ALA A 188 -10.07 4.32 6.00
N ASN A 189 -10.84 4.64 7.05
CA ASN A 189 -11.84 3.73 7.65
C ASN A 189 -13.28 4.22 7.42
N ASP A 190 -13.49 5.08 6.43
CA ASP A 190 -14.80 5.64 6.09
C ASP A 190 -15.43 4.93 4.88
N ARG A 191 -16.74 5.10 4.68
CA ARG A 191 -17.45 4.46 3.55
C ARG A 191 -16.97 4.92 2.17
N GLY A 192 -16.20 6.00 2.07
CA GLY A 192 -15.69 6.48 0.80
C GLY A 192 -14.57 5.59 0.26
N ILE A 193 -13.78 4.93 1.13
CA ILE A 193 -12.76 3.97 0.66
C ILE A 193 -13.42 2.74 0.04
N VAL A 194 -14.44 2.18 0.70
CA VAL A 194 -15.21 1.05 0.19
C VAL A 194 -15.84 1.35 -1.17
N ARG A 195 -16.41 2.56 -1.32
CA ARG A 195 -16.92 3.01 -2.62
C ARG A 195 -15.81 3.17 -3.66
N CYS A 196 -14.61 3.57 -3.26
CA CYS A 196 -13.48 3.69 -4.16
C CYS A 196 -13.06 2.30 -4.66
N GLU A 197 -12.88 1.34 -3.75
CA GLU A 197 -12.54 -0.06 -4.01
C GLU A 197 -13.54 -0.70 -4.98
N ASP A 198 -14.85 -0.59 -4.67
CA ASP A 198 -15.94 -1.06 -5.53
C ASP A 198 -15.86 -0.45 -6.94
N SER A 199 -15.55 0.85 -7.03
CA SER A 199 -15.54 1.57 -8.31
C SER A 199 -14.32 1.28 -9.18
N LEU A 200 -13.23 0.80 -8.56
CA LEU A 200 -11.99 0.43 -9.22
C LEU A 200 -11.99 -1.05 -9.62
N THR A 201 -12.71 -1.88 -8.86
CA THR A 201 -12.92 -3.30 -9.15
C THR A 201 -13.75 -3.48 -10.41
N ARG A 202 -13.31 -4.40 -11.29
CA ARG A 202 -13.97 -4.70 -12.56
C ARG A 202 -13.95 -6.19 -12.81
N GLU A 203 -14.99 -6.68 -13.46
CA GLU A 203 -15.07 -8.07 -13.92
C GLU A 203 -13.95 -8.41 -14.91
N GLY A 204 -13.49 -9.66 -14.84
CA GLY A 204 -12.50 -10.22 -15.76
C GLY A 204 -11.04 -9.94 -15.40
N SER A 205 -10.14 -10.39 -16.27
CA SER A 205 -8.69 -10.24 -16.06
C SER A 205 -8.18 -8.90 -16.57
N ARG A 206 -7.34 -8.25 -15.76
CA ARG A 206 -6.65 -6.99 -16.08
C ARG A 206 -5.14 -7.21 -16.16
N PRO A 207 -4.45 -6.51 -17.07
CA PRO A 207 -3.02 -6.67 -17.26
C PRO A 207 -2.22 -5.98 -16.14
N TYR A 208 -1.13 -6.61 -15.73
CA TYR A 208 -0.11 -6.00 -14.88
C TYR A 208 1.28 -6.48 -15.30
N GLN A 209 2.30 -5.79 -14.83
CA GLN A 209 3.69 -6.14 -15.11
C GLN A 209 4.33 -6.68 -13.84
N LEU A 210 4.74 -7.95 -13.86
CA LEU A 210 5.60 -8.57 -12.86
C LEU A 210 7.05 -8.10 -13.07
N ASN A 211 7.74 -7.85 -11.95
CA ASN A 211 9.13 -7.39 -11.93
C ASN A 211 9.36 -6.19 -12.89
N PRO A 212 8.57 -5.11 -12.74
CA PRO A 212 8.65 -3.96 -13.62
C PRO A 212 10.00 -3.23 -13.45
N PRO A 213 10.51 -2.55 -14.50
CA PRO A 213 11.63 -1.63 -14.33
C PRO A 213 11.20 -0.40 -13.52
N ALA A 214 12.16 0.31 -12.96
CA ALA A 214 11.96 1.67 -12.48
C ALA A 214 11.65 2.64 -13.64
N GLY A 215 11.10 3.82 -13.34
CA GLY A 215 10.90 4.90 -14.31
C GLY A 215 9.63 4.81 -15.15
N LEU A 216 8.68 3.94 -14.79
CA LEU A 216 7.32 3.99 -15.31
C LEU A 216 6.59 5.23 -14.74
N ALA A 217 5.58 5.72 -15.45
CA ALA A 217 4.81 6.86 -14.99
C ALA A 217 4.04 6.51 -13.70
N VAL A 218 4.06 7.40 -12.71
CA VAL A 218 3.42 7.17 -11.41
C VAL A 218 2.40 8.27 -11.11
N SER A 219 1.28 7.88 -10.51
CA SER A 219 0.34 8.78 -9.83
C SER A 219 0.48 8.55 -8.32
N PRO A 220 1.37 9.29 -7.62
CA PRO A 220 1.79 8.93 -6.26
C PRO A 220 0.67 8.99 -5.22
N GLY A 221 0.88 8.29 -4.12
CA GLY A 221 -0.02 8.18 -2.98
C GLY A 221 -1.04 7.05 -3.10
N ASP A 222 -1.85 6.91 -2.06
CA ASP A 222 -2.95 5.96 -2.00
C ASP A 222 -3.96 6.19 -3.14
N LEU A 223 -4.78 5.18 -3.43
CA LEU A 223 -5.87 5.29 -4.40
C LEU A 223 -7.07 6.03 -3.83
N TYR A 224 -7.24 6.02 -2.51
CA TYR A 224 -8.23 6.80 -1.79
C TYR A 224 -7.54 7.62 -0.71
N GLN A 225 -7.58 8.93 -0.88
CA GLN A 225 -7.01 9.87 0.09
C GLN A 225 -7.80 11.18 0.06
N ASN A 226 -7.99 11.79 1.24
CA ASN A 226 -8.68 13.07 1.39
C ASN A 226 -10.08 13.09 0.76
N GLY A 227 -10.86 12.01 0.92
CA GLY A 227 -12.21 11.91 0.40
C GLY A 227 -12.30 11.72 -1.12
N ARG A 228 -11.18 11.44 -1.81
CA ARG A 228 -11.12 11.32 -3.26
C ARG A 228 -10.54 9.98 -3.69
N CYS A 229 -11.18 9.36 -4.68
CA CYS A 229 -10.73 8.16 -5.37
C CYS A 229 -9.94 8.51 -6.65
N PHE A 230 -8.78 7.90 -6.83
CA PHE A 230 -7.85 8.13 -7.94
C PHE A 230 -7.80 6.90 -8.86
N ARG A 231 -7.94 7.11 -10.17
CA ARG A 231 -8.11 6.04 -11.18
C ARG A 231 -6.91 5.88 -12.12
N GLY A 232 -5.78 6.54 -11.83
CA GLY A 232 -4.61 6.68 -12.72
C GLY A 232 -4.37 8.11 -13.16
#